data_AF-A0A315EWE8-F1
#
_entry.id   AF-A0A315EWE8-F1
#
_cell.length_a   1.000
_cell.length_b   1.000
_cell.length_c   1.000
_cell.angle_alpha   90.00
_cell.angle_beta   90.00
_cell.angle_gamma   90.00
#
_symmetry.space_group_name_H-M   'P 1'
#
loop_
_entity.id
_entity.type
_entity.pdbx_description
1 polymer ?
#
loop_
_entity_poly.entity_id
_entity_poly.type
_entity_poly.pdbx_seq_one_letter_code
_entity_poly.pdbx_strand_id
1 'polypeptide(L)' 'MKQYKVTACYTVYCYAIVEAENKDEAFALAQQMDGGDFEMEEDYGLSDWHIDSVKEISNF' A
#
# COMPACT_ATOMS: atom_id res chain seq x y z
N MET A 1 5.53 -10.36 31.44
CA MET A 1 5.51 -9.64 30.15
C MET A 1 4.12 -9.82 29.56
N LYS A 2 3.51 -8.78 29.00
CA LYS A 2 2.16 -8.83 28.41
C LYS A 2 2.25 -8.85 26.89
N GLN A 3 1.30 -9.48 26.21
CA GLN A 3 1.20 -9.47 24.75
C GLN A 3 0.16 -8.44 24.32
N TYR A 4 0.40 -7.79 23.18
CA TYR A 4 -0.52 -6.80 22.63
C TYR A 4 -0.74 -7.08 21.15
N LYS A 5 -1.99 -6.94 20.70
CA LYS A 5 -2.31 -6.81 19.29
C LYS A 5 -2.23 -5.33 18.93
N VAL A 6 -1.35 -4.99 18.01
CA VAL A 6 -1.24 -3.66 17.41
C VAL A 6 -1.80 -3.72 16.01
N THR A 7 -2.68 -2.78 15.65
CA THR A 7 -3.24 -2.63 14.30
C THR A 7 -2.84 -1.26 13.79
N ALA A 8 -2.30 -1.22 12.58
CA ALA A 8 -1.85 0.00 11.92
C ALA A 8 -2.36 -0.01 10.47
N CYS A 9 -2.47 1.18 9.89
CA CYS A 9 -2.75 1.32 8.47
C CYS A 9 -1.88 2.42 7.87
N TYR A 10 -1.70 2.34 6.56
CA TYR A 10 -0.93 3.31 5.79
C TYR A 10 -1.41 3.29 4.33
N THR A 11 -1.25 4.41 3.66
CA THR A 11 -1.50 4.57 2.23
C THR A 11 -0.16 4.79 1.54
N VAL A 12 0.06 4.09 0.42
CA VAL A 12 1.25 4.25 -0.42
C VAL A 12 0.79 4.47 -1.85
N TYR A 13 1.44 5.39 -2.54
CA TYR A 13 1.32 5.54 -3.97
C TYR A 13 2.40 4.68 -4.64
N CYS A 14 1.99 3.93 -5.65
CA CYS A 14 2.90 3.14 -6.46
C CYS A 14 2.76 3.54 -7.93
N TYR A 15 3.82 3.38 -8.71
CA TYR A 15 3.86 3.68 -10.13
C TYR A 15 4.36 2.49 -10.94
N ALA A 16 3.96 2.42 -12.19
CA ALA A 16 4.53 1.53 -13.19
C ALA A 16 4.68 2.30 -14.50
N ILE A 17 5.73 2.02 -15.25
CA ILE A 17 5.95 2.61 -16.58
C ILE A 17 5.45 1.61 -17.62
N VAL A 18 4.47 2.02 -18.41
CA VAL A 18 3.90 1.21 -19.50
C VAL A 18 4.05 1.97 -20.82
N GLU A 19 4.38 1.26 -21.88
CA GLU A 19 4.36 1.78 -23.25
C GLU A 19 2.97 1.56 -23.86
N ALA A 20 2.31 2.64 -24.32
CA ALA A 20 0.97 2.61 -24.89
C ALA A 20 0.77 3.77 -25.88
N GLU A 21 -0.16 3.62 -26.83
CA GLU A 21 -0.48 4.66 -27.81
C GLU A 21 -1.34 5.78 -27.21
N ASN A 22 -2.10 5.49 -26.15
CA ASN A 22 -2.99 6.44 -25.48
C ASN A 22 -3.26 6.07 -24.01
N LYS A 23 -3.99 6.95 -23.31
CA LYS A 23 -4.27 6.81 -21.87
C LYS A 23 -5.19 5.63 -21.54
N ASP A 24 -6.16 5.34 -22.38
CA ASP A 24 -7.12 4.26 -22.12
C ASP A 24 -6.43 2.90 -22.26
N GLU A 25 -5.55 2.76 -23.26
CA GLU A 25 -4.69 1.60 -23.42
C GLU A 25 -3.69 1.45 -22.26
N ALA A 26 -3.03 2.53 -21.84
CA ALA A 26 -2.13 2.51 -20.67
C ALA A 26 -2.86 2.02 -19.41
N PHE A 27 -4.09 2.48 -19.19
CA PHE A 27 -4.92 2.04 -18.07
C PHE A 27 -5.30 0.55 -18.19
N ALA A 28 -5.72 0.09 -19.38
CA ALA A 28 -6.07 -1.31 -19.60
C ALA A 28 -4.86 -2.24 -19.42
N LEU A 29 -3.67 -1.83 -19.84
CA LEU A 29 -2.42 -2.56 -19.62
C LEU A 29 -2.08 -2.61 -18.13
N ALA A 30 -2.13 -1.47 -17.44
CA ALA A 30 -1.88 -1.40 -16.00
C ALA A 30 -2.85 -2.27 -15.18
N GLN A 31 -4.12 -2.37 -15.57
CA GLN A 31 -5.11 -3.25 -14.92
C GLN A 31 -4.81 -4.74 -15.09
N GLN A 32 -4.02 -5.13 -16.09
CA GLN A 32 -3.61 -6.51 -16.33
C GLN A 32 -2.30 -6.89 -15.63
N MET A 33 -1.57 -5.91 -15.09
CA MET A 33 -0.32 -6.13 -14.35
C MET A 33 -0.59 -6.73 -12.97
N ASP A 34 0.40 -7.44 -12.43
CA ASP A 34 0.36 -7.82 -11.01
C ASP A 34 0.59 -6.55 -10.17
N GLY A 35 -0.10 -6.42 -9.05
CA GLY A 35 0.09 -5.27 -8.16
C GLY A 35 1.52 -5.17 -7.62
N GLY A 36 2.26 -6.29 -7.61
CA GLY A 36 3.69 -6.34 -7.29
C GLY A 36 4.63 -5.78 -8.36
N ASP A 37 4.14 -5.54 -9.58
CA ASP A 37 4.92 -4.94 -10.67
C ASP A 37 5.05 -3.40 -10.54
N PHE A 38 4.29 -2.80 -9.63
CA PHE A 38 4.37 -1.38 -9.33
C PHE A 38 5.46 -1.10 -8.30
N GLU A 39 6.27 -0.07 -8.56
CA GLU A 39 7.28 0.43 -7.64
C GLU A 39 6.66 1.48 -6.71
N MET A 40 7.10 1.55 -5.46
CA MET A 40 6.63 2.56 -4.52
C MET A 40 7.21 3.93 -4.89
N GLU A 41 6.37 4.96 -4.93
CA GLU A 41 6.83 6.35 -4.96
C GLU A 41 7.68 6.65 -3.72
N GLU A 42 8.68 7.52 -3.85
CA GLU A 42 9.44 7.99 -2.70
C GLU A 42 8.51 8.72 -1.71
N ASP A 43 8.60 8.38 -0.43
CA ASP A 43 7.76 8.98 0.59
C ASP A 43 8.19 10.42 0.89
N TYR A 44 7.53 11.39 0.24
CA TYR A 44 7.69 12.82 0.51
C TYR A 44 6.86 13.33 1.70
N GLY A 45 6.41 12.44 2.59
CA GLY A 45 5.52 12.76 3.71
C GLY A 45 4.03 12.71 3.34
N LEU A 46 3.70 11.98 2.26
CA LEU A 46 2.32 11.69 1.85
C LEU A 46 1.81 10.36 2.42
N SER A 47 2.67 9.56 3.05
CA SER A 47 2.26 8.34 3.71
C SER A 47 1.48 8.65 4.99
N ASP A 48 0.18 8.41 4.97
CA ASP A 48 -0.70 8.50 6.15
C ASP A 48 -0.52 7.30 7.11
N TRP A 49 0.74 6.95 7.41
CA TRP A 49 1.03 5.85 8.33
C TRP A 49 0.62 6.22 9.75
N HIS A 50 -0.23 5.39 10.35
CA HIS A 50 -0.63 5.56 11.74
C HIS A 50 -1.06 4.25 12.42
N ILE A 51 -0.97 4.25 13.74
CA ILE A 51 -1.53 3.19 14.58
C ILE A 51 -3.02 3.43 14.78
N ASP A 52 -3.83 2.46 14.38
CA ASP A 52 -5.28 2.49 14.57
C ASP A 52 -5.67 2.04 15.99
N SER A 53 -5.09 0.92 16.46
CA SER A 53 -5.44 0.40 17.79
C SER A 53 -4.36 -0.47 18.44
N VAL A 54 -4.35 -0.43 19.77
CA VAL A 54 -3.50 -1.27 20.63
C VAL A 54 -4.37 -1.94 21.68
N LYS A 55 -4.36 -3.27 21.74
CA LYS A 55 -5.16 -4.07 22.69
C LYS A 55 -4.29 -5.11 23.38
N GLU A 56 -4.30 -5.14 24.71
CA GLU A 56 -3.67 -6.24 25.47
C GLU A 56 -4.39 -7.56 25.15
N ILE A 57 -3.62 -8.62 24.89
CA ILE A 57 -4.15 -9.96 24.67
C ILE A 57 -4.04 -10.70 25.99
N SER A 58 -5.19 -11.08 26.55
CA SER A 58 -5.27 -12.07 27.63
C SER A 58 -5.36 -13.46 27.01
N ASN A 59 -4.43 -14.36 27.37
CA ASN A 59 -4.58 -15.78 27.08
C ASN A 59 -5.74 -16.31 27.93
N PHE A 60 -6.73 -16.93 27.27
CA PHE A 60 -7.82 -17.66 27.93
C PHE A 60 -7.36 -19.02 28.41
#